data_AF-A0A1I7V0N2-F1
#
_entry.id   AF-A0A1I7V0N2-F1
#
_cell.length_a   1.000
_cell.length_b   1.000
_cell.length_c   1.000
_cell.angle_alpha   90.00
_cell.angle_beta   90.00
_cell.angle_gamma   90.00
#
_symmetry.space_group_name_H-M   'P 1'
#
loop_
_entity.id
_entity.type
_entity.pdbx_description
1 polymer ?
#
loop_
_entity_poly.entity_id
_entity_poly.type
_entity_poly.pdbx_seq_one_letter_code
_entity_poly.pdbx_strand_id
1 'polypeptide(L)'
;MLQTFSRRLFATKVTTSHVTAVSSTSKFPVGMKISPYAMYIKENFKKENNMKNTDVVKDLSVKWKEMSIVDKKKYSDLSQSHNEKKMSDFLKLSSEEQLKLITLAKEKKMSELLDVILRNVGRRESRKVDQWFHLMLMHFLSKRNYQDPVSIGKKK
;
A
#
# COMPACT_ATOMS: atom_id res chain seq x y z
N MET A 1 42.92 9.57 -5.61
CA MET A 1 41.82 8.89 -6.33
C MET A 1 40.49 9.35 -5.76
N LEU A 2 39.77 10.22 -6.47
CA LEU A 2 38.50 10.80 -6.03
C LEU A 2 37.37 9.82 -6.37
N GLN A 3 36.72 9.24 -5.35
CA GLN A 3 35.52 8.43 -5.55
C GLN A 3 34.30 9.34 -5.64
N THR A 4 33.70 9.40 -6.82
CA THR A 4 32.46 10.14 -7.08
C THR A 4 31.26 9.38 -6.51
N PHE A 5 30.57 9.97 -5.53
CA PHE A 5 29.28 9.48 -5.04
C PHE A 5 28.21 9.63 -6.13
N SER A 6 27.80 8.51 -6.73
CA SER A 6 26.66 8.45 -7.66
C SER A 6 25.36 8.61 -6.88
N ARG A 7 24.88 9.85 -6.75
CA ARG A 7 23.55 10.16 -6.21
C ARG A 7 22.50 9.77 -7.25
N ARG A 8 21.88 8.59 -7.09
CA ARG A 8 20.66 8.23 -7.83
C ARG A 8 19.52 9.15 -7.40
N LEU A 9 19.24 10.16 -8.21
CA LEU A 9 18.01 10.95 -8.11
C LEU A 9 16.86 10.06 -8.58
N PHE A 10 16.04 9.57 -7.65
CA PHE A 10 14.75 9.00 -8.01
C PHE A 10 13.82 10.13 -8.42
N ALA A 11 13.67 10.34 -9.73
CA ALA A 11 12.64 11.19 -10.29
C ALA A 11 11.26 10.59 -9.96
N THR A 12 10.66 11.01 -8.84
CA THR A 12 9.25 10.78 -8.58
C THR A 12 8.46 11.63 -9.57
N LYS A 13 8.00 11.00 -10.66
CA LYS A 13 6.91 11.55 -11.45
C LYS A 13 5.69 11.62 -10.52
N VAL A 14 5.45 12.79 -9.94
CA VAL A 14 4.16 13.13 -9.36
C VAL A 14 3.21 13.28 -10.54
N THR A 15 2.63 12.17 -10.99
CA THR A 15 1.41 12.21 -11.77
C THR A 15 0.33 12.70 -10.82
N THR A 16 0.10 14.02 -10.82
CA THR A 16 -1.18 14.62 -10.48
C THR A 16 -2.21 14.02 -11.42
N SER A 17 -2.74 12.86 -11.07
CA SER A 17 -4.02 12.41 -11.60
C SER A 17 -5.00 13.48 -11.17
N HIS A 18 -5.44 14.26 -12.15
CA HIS A 18 -6.56 15.17 -12.05
C HIS A 18 -7.70 14.43 -11.32
N VAL A 19 -7.95 14.80 -10.06
CA VAL A 19 -9.19 14.44 -9.38
C VAL A 19 -10.25 15.32 -10.00
N THR A 20 -10.66 14.99 -11.23
CA THR A 20 -12.00 15.32 -11.69
C THR A 20 -12.93 14.36 -10.94
N ALA A 21 -13.31 14.77 -9.73
CA ALA A 21 -14.43 14.17 -9.00
C ALA A 21 -15.72 14.52 -9.75
N VAL A 22 -15.90 13.92 -10.93
CA VAL A 22 -17.22 13.67 -11.47
C VAL A 22 -17.82 12.64 -10.53
N SER A 23 -18.72 13.11 -9.68
CA SER A 23 -19.56 12.32 -8.81
C SER A 23 -20.42 11.38 -9.64
N SER A 24 -19.83 10.28 -10.10
CA SER A 24 -20.63 9.10 -10.40
C SER A 24 -21.24 8.68 -9.06
N THR A 25 -22.50 9.04 -8.85
CA THR A 25 -23.31 8.56 -7.76
C THR A 25 -23.47 7.06 -7.98
N SER A 26 -22.48 6.28 -7.53
CA SER A 26 -22.52 4.83 -7.67
C SER A 26 -23.77 4.35 -6.95
N LYS A 27 -24.74 3.83 -7.70
CA LYS A 27 -26.01 3.29 -7.20
C LYS A 27 -25.82 2.12 -6.22
N PHE A 28 -24.59 1.65 -6.07
CA PHE A 28 -24.20 0.50 -5.26
C PHE A 28 -23.13 0.91 -4.24
N PRO A 29 -23.13 0.26 -3.06
CA PRO A 29 -22.14 0.52 -2.03
C PRO A 29 -20.73 0.11 -2.48
N VAL A 30 -19.73 0.86 -2.00
CA VAL A 30 -18.32 0.64 -2.32
C VAL A 30 -17.86 -0.73 -1.82
N GLY A 31 -17.19 -1.51 -2.68
CA GLY A 31 -16.65 -2.83 -2.31
C GLY A 31 -17.63 -4.00 -2.44
N MET A 32 -18.83 -3.79 -3.00
CA MET A 32 -19.82 -4.86 -3.19
C MET A 32 -19.37 -5.94 -4.19
N LYS A 33 -18.62 -5.55 -5.23
CA LYS A 33 -18.16 -6.47 -6.26
C LYS A 33 -16.86 -7.15 -5.83
N ILE A 34 -16.83 -8.48 -5.91
CA ILE A 34 -15.62 -9.29 -5.74
C ILE A 34 -14.96 -9.51 -7.11
N SER A 35 -13.62 -9.40 -7.15
CA SER A 35 -12.86 -9.68 -8.37
C SER A 35 -12.58 -11.18 -8.51
N PRO A 36 -12.30 -11.68 -9.73
CA PRO A 36 -11.90 -13.07 -9.95
C PRO A 36 -10.69 -13.47 -9.09
N TYR A 37 -9.71 -12.56 -8.98
CA TYR A 37 -8.54 -12.74 -8.14
C TYR A 37 -8.90 -12.86 -6.64
N ALA A 38 -9.78 -11.99 -6.15
CA ALA A 38 -10.22 -12.06 -4.75
C ALA A 38 -10.98 -13.36 -4.45
N MET A 39 -11.73 -13.89 -5.43
CA MET A 39 -12.36 -15.20 -5.31
C MET A 39 -11.33 -16.33 -5.24
N TYR A 40 -10.31 -16.29 -6.11
CA TYR A 40 -9.20 -17.23 -6.09
C TYR A 40 -8.47 -17.23 -4.73
N ILE A 41 -8.12 -16.04 -4.23
CA ILE A 41 -7.48 -15.92 -2.91
C ILE A 41 -8.39 -16.51 -1.84
N LYS A 42 -9.68 -16.17 -1.84
CA LYS A 42 -10.64 -16.69 -0.85
C LYS A 42 -10.71 -18.23 -0.83
N GLU A 43 -10.71 -18.88 -1.99
CA GLU A 43 -10.75 -20.35 -2.08
C GLU A 43 -9.44 -21.02 -1.67
N ASN A 44 -8.30 -20.38 -1.96
CA ASN A 44 -6.98 -20.98 -1.79
C ASN A 44 -6.25 -20.50 -0.52
N PHE A 45 -6.84 -19.56 0.23
CA PHE A 45 -6.28 -19.06 1.47
C PHE A 45 -6.45 -20.09 2.58
N LYS A 46 -5.40 -20.87 2.83
CA LYS A 46 -5.30 -21.76 3.98
C LYS A 46 -4.53 -21.04 5.08
N LYS A 47 -5.18 -20.89 6.24
CA LYS A 47 -4.53 -20.29 7.41
C LYS A 47 -3.63 -21.34 8.05
N GLU A 48 -2.38 -21.39 7.60
CA GLU A 48 -1.34 -22.17 8.27
C GLU A 48 -0.85 -21.40 9.50
N ASN A 49 -0.83 -22.07 10.66
CA ASN A 49 -0.52 -21.43 11.95
C ASN A 49 0.90 -20.83 12.02
N ASN A 50 1.78 -21.17 11.09
CA ASN A 50 3.20 -20.81 11.10
C ASN A 50 3.62 -19.77 10.04
N MET A 51 2.72 -19.39 9.11
CA MET A 51 3.04 -18.40 8.08
C MET A 51 2.29 -17.09 8.30
N LYS A 52 2.96 -15.96 8.05
CA LYS A 52 2.29 -14.65 8.05
C LYS A 52 1.32 -14.61 6.86
N ASN A 53 0.09 -14.15 7.11
CA ASN A 53 -0.94 -14.01 6.06
C ASN A 53 -0.44 -13.24 4.83
N THR A 54 0.44 -12.26 5.03
CA THR A 54 1.06 -11.48 3.94
C THR A 54 1.87 -12.34 2.98
N ASP A 55 2.55 -13.37 3.49
CA ASP A 55 3.43 -14.21 2.69
C ASP A 55 2.60 -15.27 1.95
N VAL A 56 1.57 -15.84 2.61
CA VAL A 56 0.58 -16.70 1.95
C VAL A 56 -0.09 -16.00 0.76
N VAL A 57 -0.53 -14.74 0.93
CA VAL A 57 -1.16 -13.99 -0.16
C VAL A 57 -0.16 -13.66 -1.28
N LYS A 58 1.11 -13.40 -0.97
CA LYS A 58 2.14 -13.21 -2.00
C LYS A 58 2.33 -14.47 -2.84
N ASP A 59 2.42 -15.62 -2.21
CA ASP A 59 2.60 -16.89 -2.91
C ASP A 59 1.40 -17.20 -3.81
N LEU A 60 0.19 -16.97 -3.32
CA LEU A 60 -1.02 -17.07 -4.13
C LEU A 60 -1.06 -16.04 -5.26
N SER A 61 -0.52 -14.84 -5.05
CA SER A 61 -0.42 -13.81 -6.11
C SER A 61 0.47 -14.28 -7.26
N VAL A 62 1.57 -14.96 -6.96
CA VAL A 62 2.48 -15.54 -7.95
C VAL A 62 1.77 -16.66 -8.72
N LYS A 63 1.16 -17.61 -8.00
CA LYS A 63 0.39 -18.72 -8.61
C LYS A 63 -0.73 -18.22 -9.51
N TRP A 64 -1.46 -17.18 -9.09
CA TRP A 64 -2.50 -16.56 -9.92
C TRP A 64 -1.94 -15.99 -11.23
N LYS A 65 -0.75 -15.38 -11.20
CA LYS A 65 -0.13 -14.85 -12.43
C LYS A 65 0.24 -15.97 -13.40
N GLU A 66 0.80 -17.06 -12.87
CA GLU A 66 1.24 -18.24 -13.63
C GLU A 66 0.09 -19.07 -14.20
N MET A 67 -1.11 -19.00 -13.61
CA MET A 67 -2.28 -19.72 -14.10
C MET A 67 -2.68 -19.37 -15.54
N SER A 68 -3.18 -20.38 -16.26
CA SER A 68 -3.70 -20.24 -17.61
C SER A 68 -4.97 -19.38 -17.66
N ILE A 69 -5.29 -18.84 -18.84
CA ILE A 69 -6.53 -18.08 -19.06
C ILE A 69 -7.77 -18.96 -18.82
N VAL A 70 -7.68 -20.25 -19.14
CA VAL A 70 -8.77 -21.22 -18.95
C VAL A 70 -9.07 -21.39 -17.47
N ASP A 71 -8.04 -21.56 -16.63
CA ASP A 71 -8.22 -21.72 -15.19
C ASP A 71 -8.72 -20.43 -14.53
N LYS A 72 -8.26 -19.26 -15.03
CA LYS A 72 -8.76 -17.96 -14.58
C LYS A 72 -10.23 -17.75 -14.93
N LYS A 73 -10.71 -18.32 -16.03
CA LYS A 73 -12.12 -18.22 -16.45
C LYS A 73 -13.07 -18.78 -15.39
N LYS A 74 -12.73 -19.91 -14.77
CA LYS A 74 -13.50 -20.49 -13.65
C LYS A 74 -13.78 -19.45 -12.56
N TYR A 75 -12.74 -18.73 -12.13
CA TYR A 75 -12.86 -17.72 -11.09
C TYR A 75 -13.56 -16.44 -11.59
N SER A 76 -13.45 -16.14 -12.89
CA SER A 76 -14.22 -15.09 -13.53
C SER A 76 -15.71 -15.36 -13.43
N ASP A 77 -16.13 -16.54 -13.87
CA ASP A 77 -17.54 -16.97 -13.88
C ASP A 77 -18.10 -17.02 -12.45
N LEU A 78 -17.34 -17.56 -11.49
CA LEU A 78 -17.71 -17.57 -10.06
C LEU A 78 -17.86 -16.15 -9.50
N SER A 79 -16.92 -15.25 -9.81
CA SER A 79 -17.00 -13.86 -9.35
C SER A 79 -18.20 -13.13 -9.94
N GLN A 80 -18.52 -13.39 -11.21
CA GLN A 80 -19.67 -12.79 -11.89
C GLN A 80 -20.97 -13.26 -11.25
N SER A 81 -21.17 -14.58 -11.10
CA SER A 81 -22.36 -15.14 -10.48
C SER A 81 -22.57 -14.64 -9.04
N HIS A 82 -21.49 -14.58 -8.25
CA HIS A 82 -21.55 -14.02 -6.89
C HIS A 82 -21.95 -12.54 -6.89
N ASN A 83 -21.38 -11.75 -7.80
CA ASN A 83 -21.69 -10.33 -7.93
C ASN A 83 -23.14 -10.10 -8.34
N GLU A 84 -23.63 -10.84 -9.34
CA GLU A 84 -25.01 -10.77 -9.80
C GLU A 84 -25.99 -11.11 -8.68
N LYS A 85 -25.74 -12.19 -7.93
CA LYS A 85 -26.55 -12.56 -6.78
C LYS A 85 -26.60 -11.44 -5.74
N LYS A 86 -25.43 -10.94 -5.33
CA LYS A 86 -25.33 -9.83 -4.36
C LYS A 86 -26.02 -8.55 -4.82
N MET A 87 -25.90 -8.23 -6.11
CA MET A 87 -26.59 -7.08 -6.70
C MET A 87 -28.10 -7.28 -6.72
N SER A 88 -28.58 -8.48 -7.07
CA SER A 88 -30.01 -8.81 -7.06
C SER A 88 -30.60 -8.73 -5.64
N ASP A 89 -29.87 -9.24 -4.65
CA ASP A 89 -30.27 -9.17 -3.24
C ASP A 89 -30.31 -7.73 -2.75
N PHE A 90 -29.36 -6.89 -3.20
CA PHE A 90 -29.36 -5.47 -2.87
C PHE A 90 -30.53 -4.72 -3.47
N LEU A 91 -30.88 -5.00 -4.74
CA LEU A 91 -32.00 -4.35 -5.41
C LEU A 91 -33.36 -4.76 -4.83
N LYS A 92 -33.45 -5.92 -4.16
CA LYS A 92 -34.65 -6.36 -3.43
C LYS A 92 -34.88 -5.62 -2.11
N LEU A 93 -33.86 -4.95 -1.56
CA LEU A 93 -34.00 -4.17 -0.32
C LEU A 93 -34.83 -2.90 -0.55
N SER A 94 -35.40 -2.35 0.53
CA SER A 94 -36.10 -1.07 0.46
C SER A 94 -35.15 0.08 0.07
N SER A 95 -35.68 1.12 -0.59
CA SER A 95 -34.89 2.30 -0.99
C SER A 95 -34.19 2.97 0.19
N GLU A 96 -34.83 3.01 1.36
CA GLU A 96 -34.24 3.56 2.59
C GLU A 96 -33.05 2.72 3.10
N GLU A 97 -33.16 1.40 3.04
CA GLU A 97 -32.09 0.49 3.46
C GLU A 97 -30.92 0.55 2.48
N GLN A 98 -31.20 0.62 1.18
CA GLN A 98 -30.18 0.81 0.15
C GLN A 98 -29.39 2.10 0.40
N LEU A 99 -30.08 3.22 0.69
CA LEU A 99 -29.43 4.48 0.99
C LEU A 99 -28.56 4.41 2.25
N LYS A 100 -29.07 3.81 3.34
CA LYS A 100 -28.29 3.59 4.57
C LYS A 100 -27.02 2.76 4.30
N LEU A 101 -27.12 1.72 3.50
CA LEU A 101 -25.95 0.89 3.14
C LEU A 101 -24.93 1.68 2.30
N ILE A 102 -25.39 2.53 1.40
CA ILE A 102 -24.52 3.37 0.58
C ILE A 102 -23.81 4.43 1.44
N THR A 103 -24.51 5.09 2.37
CA THR A 103 -23.89 6.10 3.25
C THR A 103 -22.87 5.46 4.18
N LEU A 104 -23.23 4.36 4.85
CA LEU A 104 -22.31 3.62 5.72
C LEU A 104 -21.07 3.14 4.97
N ALA A 105 -21.22 2.63 3.75
CA ALA A 105 -20.08 2.20 2.93
C ALA A 105 -19.14 3.37 2.57
N LYS A 106 -19.70 4.56 2.28
CA LYS A 106 -18.91 5.76 2.00
C LYS A 106 -18.18 6.24 3.26
N GLU A 107 -18.86 6.33 4.39
CA GLU A 107 -18.30 6.76 5.67
C GLU A 107 -17.14 5.86 6.10
N LYS A 108 -17.35 4.54 6.06
CA LYS A 108 -16.30 3.56 6.35
C LYS A 108 -15.09 3.74 5.42
N LYS A 109 -15.32 4.01 4.14
CA LYS A 109 -14.22 4.20 3.20
C LYS A 109 -13.42 5.47 3.51
N MET A 110 -14.11 6.55 3.89
CA MET A 110 -13.48 7.81 4.29
C MET A 110 -12.67 7.64 5.58
N SER A 111 -13.19 6.92 6.58
CA SER A 111 -12.46 6.67 7.83
C SER A 111 -11.20 5.85 7.60
N GLU A 112 -11.27 4.79 6.80
CA GLU A 112 -10.08 3.99 6.43
C GLU A 112 -9.01 4.85 5.73
N LEU A 113 -9.43 5.76 4.84
CA LEU A 113 -8.51 6.67 4.15
C LEU A 113 -7.85 7.65 5.10
N LEU A 114 -8.61 8.23 6.04
CA LEU A 114 -8.07 9.11 7.08
C LEU A 114 -7.03 8.38 7.94
N ASP A 115 -7.33 7.15 8.36
CA ASP A 115 -6.38 6.33 9.14
C ASP A 115 -5.09 6.03 8.37
N VAL A 116 -5.18 5.79 7.06
CA VAL A 116 -3.99 5.60 6.21
C VAL A 116 -3.18 6.89 6.09
N ILE A 117 -3.85 8.03 5.90
CA ILE A 117 -3.19 9.33 5.81
C ILE A 117 -2.47 9.66 7.12
N LEU A 118 -3.14 9.52 8.26
CA LEU A 118 -2.57 9.77 9.58
C LEU A 118 -1.35 8.88 9.85
N ARG A 119 -1.44 7.58 9.58
CA ARG A 119 -0.30 6.66 9.69
C ARG A 119 0.88 7.07 8.81
N ASN A 120 0.61 7.51 7.59
CA ASN A 120 1.65 7.95 6.66
C ASN A 120 2.27 9.31 7.03
N VAL A 121 1.51 10.20 7.67
CA VAL A 121 2.04 11.47 8.21
C VAL A 121 2.99 11.16 9.37
N GLY A 122 2.57 10.34 10.34
CA GLY A 122 3.46 9.93 11.45
C GLY A 122 4.76 9.29 10.95
N ARG A 123 4.69 8.35 9.99
CA ARG A 123 5.90 7.76 9.38
C ARG A 123 6.79 8.78 8.64
N ARG A 124 6.22 9.86 8.09
CA ARG A 124 7.00 10.91 7.44
C ARG A 124 7.74 11.75 8.46
N GLU A 125 7.12 12.04 9.59
CA GLU A 125 7.74 12.79 10.70
C GLU A 125 8.89 12.00 11.34
N SER A 126 8.68 10.70 11.63
CA SER A 126 9.76 9.85 12.15
C SER A 126 10.97 9.83 11.22
N ARG A 127 10.78 9.74 9.90
CA ARG A 127 11.89 9.79 8.92
C ARG A 127 12.65 11.12 8.94
N LYS A 128 11.98 12.25 9.21
CA LYS A 128 12.66 13.55 9.35
C LYS A 128 13.52 13.59 10.60
N VAL A 129 13.00 13.05 11.71
CA VAL A 129 13.73 12.95 12.98
C VAL A 129 14.95 12.05 12.80
N ASP A 130 14.81 10.86 12.20
CA ASP A 130 15.92 9.95 11.93
C ASP A 130 16.99 10.57 11.00
N GLN A 131 16.57 11.28 9.95
CA GLN A 131 17.50 12.01 9.08
C GLN A 131 18.26 13.10 9.83
N TRP A 132 17.58 13.84 10.70
CA TRP A 132 18.20 14.88 11.51
C TRP A 132 19.22 14.29 12.50
N PHE A 133 18.88 13.19 13.18
CA PHE A 133 19.81 12.46 14.04
C PHE A 133 21.03 11.95 13.27
N HIS A 134 20.83 11.40 12.07
CA HIS A 134 21.93 10.93 11.24
C HIS A 134 22.88 12.07 10.84
N LEU A 135 22.34 13.23 10.45
CA LEU A 135 23.13 14.42 10.12
C LEU A 135 23.91 14.95 11.34
N MET A 136 23.27 14.98 12.51
CA MET A 136 23.91 15.37 13.75
C MET A 136 25.05 14.41 14.15
N LEU A 137 24.83 13.10 14.00
CA LEU A 137 25.83 12.07 14.26
C LEU A 137 27.02 12.22 13.31
N MET A 138 26.76 12.44 12.02
CA MET A 138 27.82 12.68 11.03
C MET A 138 28.64 13.93 11.35
N HIS A 139 27.98 15.04 11.74
CA HIS A 139 28.68 16.26 12.16
C HIS A 139 29.53 16.05 13.41
N PHE A 140 29.01 15.29 14.37
CA PHE A 140 29.72 14.99 15.62
C PHE A 140 30.92 14.06 15.39
N LEU A 141 30.78 13.01 14.57
CA LEU A 141 31.89 12.14 14.17
C LEU A 141 32.95 12.90 13.35
N SER A 142 32.53 13.83 12.50
CA SER A 142 33.45 14.70 11.74
C SER A 142 34.26 15.63 12.65
N LYS A 143 33.68 16.11 13.76
CA LYS A 143 34.41 16.93 14.74
C LYS A 143 35.39 16.14 15.60
N ARG A 144 35.11 14.86 15.92
CA ARG A 144 36.06 13.99 16.65
C ARG A 144 37.27 13.57 15.83
N ASN A 145 37.13 13.43 14.51
CA ASN A 145 38.26 13.09 13.62
C ASN A 145 39.17 14.29 13.29
N TYR A 146 39.01 15.41 14.00
CA TYR A 146 39.80 16.64 13.84
C TYR A 146 40.69 16.92 15.08
N GLN A 147 41.22 15.87 15.72
CA GLN A 147 42.25 15.99 16.75
C GLN A 147 43.59 15.40 16.22
N ASP A 148 44.40 16.34 15.72
CA ASP A 148 45.85 16.44 15.52
C ASP A 148 46.67 15.31 14.85
N PRO A 149 47.30 15.56 13.69
CA PRO A 149 48.56 14.89 13.37
C PRO A 149 49.65 15.42 14.31
N VAL A 150 50.09 14.54 15.21
CA VAL A 150 51.26 14.69 16.07
C VAL A 150 52.46 15.15 15.22
N SER A 151 52.90 16.39 15.49
CA SER A 151 54.15 16.97 14.99
C SER A 151 55.35 16.17 15.56
N ILE A 152 55.70 15.07 14.90
CA ILE A 152 56.96 14.35 15.17
C ILE A 152 58.11 15.21 14.63
N GLY A 153 59.02 15.56 15.54
CA GLY A 153 60.04 16.57 15.34
C GLY A 153 61.11 16.26 14.31
N LYS A 154 61.86 17.30 13.96
CA LYS A 154 63.23 17.20 13.48
C LYS A 154 64.10 18.15 14.30
N LYS A 155 64.83 17.57 15.26
CA LYS A 155 66.02 18.17 15.85
C LYS A 155 67.08 18.32 14.75
N LYS A 156 67.73 19.47 14.69
CA LYS A 156 69.07 19.65 14.13
C LYS A 156 69.92 20.28 15.22
#